data_AF-A0A328T7U1-F1
#
_entry.id   AF-A0A328T7U1-F1
#
_cell.length_a   1.000
_cell.length_b   1.000
_cell.length_c   1.000
_cell.angle_alpha   90.00
_cell.angle_beta   90.00
_cell.angle_gamma   90.00
#
_symmetry.space_group_name_H-M   'P 1'
#
loop_
_entity.id
_entity.type
_entity.pdbx_description
1 polymer ?
#
loop_
_entity_poly.entity_id
_entity_poly.type
_entity_poly.pdbx_seq_one_letter_code
_entity_poly.pdbx_strand_id
1 'polypeptide(L)' 'MAKHFTPEFKLEAAKLVVDHGYTYVKAAEAVNVSHSAIPRWVNKLRLERQ' A
#
# COMPACT_ATOMS: atom_id res chain seq x y z
N MET A 1 5.31 -19.67 -6.43
CA MET A 1 4.73 -18.61 -7.27
C MET A 1 4.51 -17.37 -6.39
N ALA A 2 5.51 -16.50 -6.24
CA ALA A 2 5.29 -15.25 -5.52
C ALA A 2 4.33 -14.40 -6.36
N LYS A 3 3.17 -14.02 -5.80
CA LYS A 3 2.30 -13.02 -6.41
C LYS A 3 3.05 -11.69 -6.38
N HIS A 4 3.85 -11.42 -7.41
CA HIS A 4 4.61 -10.20 -7.51
C HIS A 4 3.67 -9.07 -7.89
N PHE A 5 3.18 -8.33 -6.89
CA PHE A 5 2.57 -7.02 -7.15
C PHE A 5 3.62 -6.11 -7.75
N THR A 6 3.26 -5.40 -8.83
CA THR A 6 4.17 -4.47 -9.49
C THR A 6 4.51 -3.30 -8.55
N PRO A 7 5.67 -2.65 -8.72
CA PRO A 7 6.02 -1.47 -7.93
C PRO A 7 4.94 -0.37 -7.97
N GLU A 8 4.33 -0.17 -9.13
CA GLU A 8 3.27 0.83 -9.36
C GLU A 8 2.02 0.49 -8.56
N PHE A 9 1.61 -0.79 -8.54
CA PHE A 9 0.47 -1.23 -7.76
C PHE A 9 0.69 -1.01 -6.26
N LYS A 10 1.88 -1.34 -5.75
CA LYS A 10 2.23 -1.12 -4.33
C LYS A 10 2.22 0.36 -3.98
N LEU A 11 2.70 1.20 -4.89
CA LEU A 11 2.71 2.65 -4.74
C LEU A 11 1.29 3.21 -4.66
N GLU A 12 0.42 2.86 -5.60
CA GLU A 12 -0.97 3.31 -5.62
C GLU A 12 -1.71 2.88 -4.35
N ALA A 13 -1.55 1.63 -3.91
CA ALA A 13 -2.13 1.14 -2.67
C ALA A 13 -1.62 1.89 -1.42
N ALA A 14 -0.33 2.29 -1.41
CA ALA A 14 0.24 3.08 -0.32
C ALA A 14 -0.23 4.54 -0.34
N LYS A 15 -0.39 5.15 -1.52
CA LYS A 15 -0.93 6.51 -1.68
C LYS A 15 -2.36 6.63 -1.16
N LEU A 16 -3.18 5.57 -1.25
CA LEU A 16 -4.52 5.59 -0.63
C LEU A 16 -4.47 5.90 0.88
N VAL A 17 -3.45 5.39 1.59
CA VAL A 17 -3.29 5.68 3.03
C VAL A 17 -2.66 7.06 3.25
N VAL A 18 -1.57 7.37 2.55
CA VAL A 18 -0.78 8.57 2.80
C VAL A 18 -1.45 9.83 2.26
N ASP A 19 -1.96 9.77 1.04
CA ASP A 19 -2.49 10.93 0.30
C ASP A 19 -4.01 11.04 0.45
N HIS A 20 -4.74 9.91 0.44
CA HIS A 20 -6.20 9.90 0.56
C HIS A 20 -6.72 9.69 1.99
N GLY A 21 -5.84 9.47 2.98
CA GLY A 21 -6.20 9.32 4.39
C GLY A 21 -6.98 8.04 4.71
N TYR A 22 -6.88 7.00 3.89
CA TYR A 22 -7.54 5.73 4.16
C TYR A 22 -6.89 5.02 5.35
N THR A 23 -7.67 4.27 6.11
CA THR A 23 -7.09 3.33 7.09
C THR A 23 -6.42 2.17 6.36
N TYR A 24 -5.46 1.51 7.02
CA TYR A 24 -4.77 0.35 6.44
C TYR A 24 -5.73 -0.75 5.96
N VAL A 25 -6.80 -0.99 6.72
CA VAL A 25 -7.85 -1.97 6.37
C VAL A 25 -8.60 -1.53 5.13
N LYS A 26 -9.10 -0.28 5.11
CA LYS A 26 -9.85 0.25 3.98
C LYS A 26 -9.03 0.27 2.68
N ALA A 27 -7.75 0.62 2.77
CA ALA A 27 -6.85 0.60 1.61
C ALA A 27 -6.64 -0.83 1.09
N ALA A 28 -6.51 -1.81 2.00
CA ALA A 28 -6.33 -3.21 1.64
C ALA A 28 -7.59 -3.80 0.99
N GLU A 29 -8.77 -3.48 1.53
CA GLU A 29 -10.06 -3.86 0.96
C GLU A 29 -10.29 -3.23 -0.42
N ALA A 30 -9.99 -1.92 -0.57
CA ALA A 30 -10.16 -1.20 -1.82
C ALA A 30 -9.35 -1.78 -2.99
N VAL A 31 -8.16 -2.32 -2.71
CA VAL A 31 -7.27 -2.92 -3.72
C VAL A 31 -7.22 -4.45 -3.65
N ASN A 32 -8.08 -5.07 -2.82
CA ASN A 32 -8.19 -6.52 -2.62
C ASN A 32 -6.85 -7.22 -2.31
N VAL A 33 -6.14 -6.73 -1.31
CA VAL A 33 -4.88 -7.32 -0.83
C VAL A 33 -4.90 -7.63 0.66
N SER A 34 -3.93 -8.41 1.11
CA SER A 34 -3.78 -8.72 2.54
C SER A 34 -3.49 -7.46 3.35
N HIS A 35 -4.17 -7.31 4.50
CA HIS A 35 -3.99 -6.15 5.39
C HIS A 35 -2.53 -5.95 5.82
N SER A 36 -1.76 -7.03 5.96
CA SER A 36 -0.34 -6.98 6.34
C SER A 36 0.60 -6.46 5.22
N ALA A 37 0.12 -6.34 3.99
CA ALA A 37 0.91 -5.81 2.87
C ALA A 37 0.93 -4.27 2.87
N ILE A 38 -0.21 -3.62 3.15
CA ILE A 38 -0.33 -2.15 3.09
C ILE A 38 0.66 -1.46 4.04
N PRO A 39 0.81 -1.82 5.34
CA PRO A 39 1.78 -1.17 6.22
C PRO A 39 3.21 -1.22 5.69
N ARG A 40 3.62 -2.34 5.05
CA ARG A 40 4.96 -2.47 4.47
C ARG A 40 5.17 -1.52 3.29
N TRP A 41 4.17 -1.38 2.42
CA TRP A 41 4.25 -0.49 1.26
C TRP A 41 4.19 0.98 1.66
N VAL A 42 3.33 1.32 2.64
CA VAL A 42 3.25 2.68 3.21
C VAL A 42 4.56 3.08 3.87
N ASN A 43 5.18 2.20 4.65
CA ASN A 43 6.49 2.48 5.25
C ASN A 43 7.56 2.71 4.19
N LYS A 44 7.58 1.90 3.13
CA LYS A 44 8.50 2.10 1.99
C LYS A 44 8.28 3.46 1.31
N LEU A 45 7.02 3.83 1.05
CA LEU A 45 6.68 5.12 0.44
C LEU A 45 7.08 6.31 1.33
N ARG A 46 6.92 6.19 2.65
CA ARG A 46 7.33 7.24 3.60
C ARG A 46 8.85 7.41 3.65
N LEU A 47 9.60 6.31 3.58
CA LEU A 47 11.06 6.35 3.52
C LEU A 47 11.57 6.97 2.20
N GLU A 48 10.89 6.71 1.07
CA GLU A 48 11.24 7.32 -0.22
C GLU A 48 10.90 8.82 -0.31
N ARG A 49 10.02 9.31 0.57
CA ARG A 49 9.59 10.72 0.64
C ARG A 49 10.32 11.53 1.72
N GLN A 50 11.25 10.91 2.45
CA GLN A 50 12.13 11.56 3.42
C GLN A 50 13.45 11.94 2.76
#